data_AF-A0A3M7R7F8-F1
#
_entry.id   AF-A0A3M7R7F8-F1
#
_cell.length_a   1.000
_cell.length_b   1.000
_cell.length_c   1.000
_cell.angle_alpha   90.00
_cell.angle_beta   90.00
_cell.angle_gamma   90.00
#
_symmetry.space_group_name_H-M   'P 1'
#
loop_
_entity.id
_entity.type
_entity.pdbx_description
1 polymer ?
#
loop_
_entity_poly.entity_id
_entity_poly.type
_entity_poly.pdbx_seq_one_letter_code
_entity_poly.pdbx_strand_id
1 'polypeptide(L)'
;MTEPAKKPVKENQIQAKSRIDSRADLIDPIDFSFKDLMNLEEINDATPRLVNNRPAKLVDGKFASLSLKLGYNALKEIPGFYQWCEFSFAYPEKISSLDLSFNCFSVIPEEILNLQGLKCLYLHGNKINNLLEVEKLKK
;
A
#
# COMPACT_ATOMS: atom_id res chain seq x y z
N MET A 1 49.30 -6.94 28.41
CA MET A 1 47.96 -6.34 28.19
C MET A 1 47.74 -6.30 26.69
N THR A 2 47.03 -7.27 26.15
CA THR A 2 46.79 -7.44 24.70
C THR A 2 45.29 -7.60 24.49
N GLU A 3 44.69 -6.68 23.73
CA GLU A 3 43.29 -6.69 23.32
C GLU A 3 42.91 -7.97 22.55
N PRO A 4 41.68 -8.49 22.68
CA PRO A 4 41.24 -9.64 21.91
C PRO A 4 40.69 -9.22 20.53
N ALA A 5 41.09 -9.96 19.50
CA ALA A 5 40.61 -9.80 18.13
C ALA A 5 39.10 -10.08 18.00
N LYS A 6 38.36 -9.12 17.41
CA LYS A 6 36.95 -9.29 17.00
C LYS A 6 36.85 -10.30 15.86
N LYS A 7 36.07 -11.37 16.05
CA LYS A 7 35.69 -12.32 15.00
C LYS A 7 34.75 -11.65 13.98
N PRO A 8 34.84 -11.98 12.67
CA PRO A 8 33.93 -11.44 11.68
C PRO A 8 32.53 -12.03 11.85
N VAL A 9 31.54 -11.15 11.95
CA VAL A 9 30.12 -11.51 11.94
C VAL A 9 29.74 -11.87 10.51
N LYS A 10 29.33 -13.12 10.28
CA LYS A 10 28.75 -13.53 9.00
C LYS A 10 27.39 -12.86 8.85
N GLU A 11 27.31 -11.87 7.97
CA GLU A 11 26.04 -11.32 7.50
C GLU A 11 25.28 -12.42 6.75
N ASN A 12 24.27 -12.97 7.41
CA ASN A 12 23.30 -13.85 6.76
C ASN A 12 22.52 -13.01 5.74
N GLN A 13 22.93 -13.11 4.47
CA GLN A 13 22.07 -12.78 3.33
C GLN A 13 20.89 -13.76 3.34
N ILE A 14 19.86 -13.43 4.11
CA ILE A 14 18.60 -14.17 4.09
C ILE A 14 17.93 -13.82 2.76
N GLN A 15 17.98 -14.80 1.87
CA GLN A 15 17.31 -14.92 0.59
C GLN A 15 15.84 -14.42 0.69
N ALA A 16 15.61 -13.15 0.35
CA ALA A 16 14.32 -12.48 0.44
C ALA A 16 13.26 -13.04 -0.55
N LYS A 17 13.66 -13.96 -1.45
CA LYS A 17 12.79 -14.51 -2.49
C LYS A 17 11.79 -15.56 -2.02
N SER A 18 11.93 -16.16 -0.84
CA SER A 18 11.09 -17.30 -0.40
C SER A 18 9.99 -16.97 0.61
N ARG A 19 9.87 -15.71 1.07
CA ARG A 19 8.91 -15.34 2.14
C ARG A 19 7.66 -14.60 1.67
N ILE A 20 7.55 -14.28 0.39
CA ILE A 20 6.43 -13.48 -0.13
C ILE A 20 5.22 -14.38 -0.46
N ASP A 21 5.44 -15.68 -0.67
CA ASP A 21 4.37 -16.63 -0.96
C ASP A 21 3.89 -17.30 0.33
N SER A 22 2.80 -16.78 0.90
CA SER A 22 1.74 -17.52 1.63
C SER A 22 1.00 -16.67 2.67
N ARG A 23 1.45 -15.46 3.00
CA ARG A 23 0.92 -14.68 4.13
C ARG A 23 0.75 -13.20 3.81
N ALA A 24 -0.04 -12.89 2.79
CA ALA A 24 -0.54 -11.52 2.57
C ALA A 24 -1.22 -10.97 3.84
N ASP A 25 -1.77 -11.85 4.68
CA ASP A 25 -2.39 -11.54 5.98
C ASP A 25 -1.41 -11.26 7.13
N LEU A 26 -0.08 -11.39 6.94
CA LEU A 26 0.93 -11.12 7.98
C LEU A 26 1.81 -9.89 7.71
N ILE A 27 1.55 -9.14 6.66
CA ILE A 27 2.26 -7.90 6.41
C ILE A 27 1.34 -6.73 6.77
N ASP A 28 1.79 -5.90 7.72
CA ASP A 28 1.01 -4.78 8.22
C ASP A 28 0.61 -3.85 7.05
N PRO A 29 -0.66 -3.44 6.94
CA PRO A 29 -1.11 -2.54 5.89
C PRO A 29 -0.45 -1.17 6.05
N ILE A 30 -0.14 -0.53 4.93
CA ILE A 30 0.24 0.89 4.94
C ILE A 30 -1.03 1.70 5.14
N ASP A 31 -1.15 2.37 6.27
CA ASP A 31 -2.40 3.02 6.67
C ASP A 31 -2.32 4.54 6.57
N PHE A 32 -2.82 5.10 5.48
CA PHE A 32 -3.01 6.54 5.26
C PHE A 32 -4.45 6.98 5.51
N SER A 33 -5.21 6.22 6.30
CA SER A 33 -6.59 6.59 6.63
C SER A 33 -6.63 7.76 7.61
N PHE A 34 -7.69 8.58 7.57
CA PHE A 34 -7.87 9.73 8.49
C PHE A 34 -6.71 10.74 8.44
N LYS A 35 -6.29 11.08 7.21
CA LYS A 35 -5.21 12.03 6.94
C LYS A 35 -5.71 13.33 6.32
N ASP A 36 -7.03 13.47 6.21
CA ASP A 36 -7.70 14.60 5.57
C ASP A 36 -7.22 14.83 4.13
N LEU A 37 -6.77 13.76 3.45
CA LEU A 37 -6.21 13.87 2.10
C LEU A 37 -7.30 14.28 1.10
N MET A 38 -7.06 15.34 0.33
CA MET A 38 -7.98 15.81 -0.70
C MET A 38 -7.56 15.37 -2.11
N ASN A 39 -6.28 15.04 -2.29
CA ASN A 39 -5.69 14.57 -3.54
C ASN A 39 -4.53 13.61 -3.24
N LEU A 40 -3.99 12.98 -4.28
CA LEU A 40 -2.89 12.04 -4.13
C LEU A 40 -1.56 12.72 -3.79
N GLU A 41 -1.33 13.97 -4.20
CA GLU A 41 -0.04 14.65 -3.96
C GLU A 41 0.26 14.81 -2.46
N GLU A 42 -0.77 15.10 -1.67
CA GLU A 42 -0.70 15.23 -0.21
C GLU A 42 -0.21 13.96 0.51
N ILE A 43 -0.34 12.79 -0.12
CA ILE A 43 0.15 11.54 0.47
C ILE A 43 1.68 11.53 0.66
N ASN A 44 2.41 12.30 -0.15
CA ASN A 44 3.87 12.33 -0.13
C ASN A 44 4.39 13.05 1.13
N ASP A 45 3.61 14.00 1.64
CA ASP A 45 3.90 14.73 2.88
C ASP A 45 3.27 14.06 4.11
N ALA A 46 2.34 13.11 3.89
CA ALA A 46 1.69 12.36 4.94
C ALA A 46 2.59 11.25 5.49
N THR A 47 2.47 10.98 6.79
CA THR A 47 3.10 9.81 7.43
C THR A 47 2.05 8.73 7.64
N PRO A 48 2.28 7.46 7.25
CA PRO A 48 1.32 6.40 7.52
C PRO A 48 1.11 6.23 9.03
N ARG A 49 -0.13 5.95 9.42
CA ARG A 49 -0.51 5.64 10.79
C ARG A 49 0.18 4.37 11.27
N LEU A 50 0.66 4.41 12.50
CA LEU A 50 1.20 3.24 13.18
C LEU A 50 0.07 2.53 13.91
N VAL A 51 -0.48 1.48 13.30
CA VAL A 51 -1.37 0.56 14.00
C VAL A 51 -0.47 -0.51 14.64
N ASN A 52 -0.41 -0.54 15.98
CA ASN A 52 0.36 -1.51 16.79
C ASN A 52 1.89 -1.33 16.86
N ASN A 53 2.43 -0.11 16.68
CA ASN A 53 3.87 0.22 16.81
C ASN A 53 4.82 -0.56 15.88
N ARG A 54 4.30 -1.23 14.85
CA ARG A 54 5.12 -1.90 13.84
C ARG A 54 5.14 -1.04 12.58
N PRO A 55 6.27 -0.40 12.26
CA PRO A 55 6.39 0.23 10.96
C PRO A 55 6.30 -0.86 9.90
N ALA A 56 5.65 -0.53 8.80
CA ALA A 56 5.84 -1.28 7.57
C ALA A 56 7.33 -1.47 7.32
N LYS A 57 7.74 -2.70 6.99
CA LYS A 57 9.15 -2.97 6.73
C LYS A 57 9.56 -2.18 5.52
N LEU A 58 10.46 -1.22 5.69
CA LEU A 58 11.05 -0.52 4.58
C LEU A 58 12.14 -1.41 3.97
N VAL A 59 12.12 -1.56 2.65
CA VAL A 59 13.22 -2.13 1.88
C VAL A 59 13.69 -1.01 0.95
N ASP A 60 14.91 -0.53 1.16
CA ASP A 60 15.50 0.58 0.38
C ASP A 60 14.62 1.85 0.34
N GLY A 61 13.94 2.15 1.46
CA GLY A 61 13.04 3.30 1.58
C GLY A 61 11.62 3.07 1.05
N LYS A 62 11.32 1.92 0.45
CA LYS A 62 9.98 1.56 -0.03
C LYS A 62 9.21 0.69 0.94
N PHE A 63 7.89 0.79 0.93
CA PHE A 63 6.99 -0.06 1.69
C PHE A 63 7.03 -1.51 1.20
N ALA A 64 7.50 -2.43 2.04
CA ALA A 64 7.33 -3.86 1.82
C ALA A 64 6.00 -4.31 2.43
N SER A 65 4.89 -3.92 1.79
CA SER A 65 3.53 -4.33 2.11
C SER A 65 2.74 -4.63 0.84
N LEU A 66 1.64 -5.38 1.00
CA LEU A 66 0.72 -5.75 -0.08
C LEU A 66 -0.68 -5.17 0.14
N SER A 67 -0.86 -4.37 1.19
CA SER A 67 -2.13 -3.77 1.57
C SER A 67 -1.94 -2.27 1.82
N LEU A 68 -2.81 -1.47 1.24
CA LEU A 68 -2.86 -0.01 1.40
C LEU A 68 -4.25 0.41 1.85
N LYS A 69 -4.29 1.27 2.86
CA LYS A 69 -5.53 1.90 3.33
C LYS A 69 -5.46 3.40 3.12
N LEU A 70 -6.48 3.94 2.47
CA LEU A 70 -6.71 5.35 2.21
C LEU A 70 -8.11 5.76 2.68
N GLY A 71 -8.68 5.01 3.62
CA GLY A 71 -10.05 5.20 4.06
C GLY A 71 -10.22 6.51 4.84
N TYR A 72 -11.45 7.04 4.90
CA TYR A 72 -11.74 8.26 5.67
C TYR A 72 -10.84 9.43 5.27
N ASN A 73 -10.83 9.74 3.97
CA ASN A 73 -10.21 10.92 3.40
C ASN A 73 -11.24 11.66 2.52
N ALA A 74 -10.83 12.71 1.82
CA ALA A 74 -11.68 13.51 0.94
C ALA A 74 -11.35 13.32 -0.55
N LEU A 75 -10.71 12.19 -0.91
CA LEU A 75 -10.26 11.92 -2.27
C LEU A 75 -11.43 11.83 -3.24
N LYS A 76 -11.35 12.54 -4.37
CA LYS A 76 -12.35 12.49 -5.45
C LYS A 76 -11.84 11.72 -6.67
N GLU A 77 -10.53 11.74 -6.83
CA GLU A 77 -9.74 11.14 -7.91
C GLU A 77 -8.35 10.83 -7.36
N ILE A 78 -7.64 9.94 -8.03
CA ILE A 78 -6.29 9.50 -7.65
C ILE A 78 -5.40 9.39 -8.90
N PRO A 79 -5.23 10.50 -9.65
CA PRO A 79 -4.43 10.50 -10.87
C PRO A 79 -2.99 10.08 -10.55
N GLY A 80 -2.41 9.23 -11.38
CA GLY A 80 -1.04 8.76 -11.19
C GLY A 80 -0.86 7.76 -10.03
N PHE A 81 -1.95 7.20 -9.49
CA PHE A 81 -1.90 6.31 -8.34
C PHE A 81 -1.01 5.08 -8.53
N TYR A 82 -1.04 4.47 -9.71
CA TYR A 82 -0.19 3.32 -9.98
C TYR A 82 1.30 3.70 -10.00
N GLN A 83 1.66 4.84 -10.60
CA GLN A 83 3.03 5.37 -10.60
C GLN A 83 3.50 5.68 -9.18
N TRP A 84 2.62 6.24 -8.36
CA TRP A 84 2.91 6.44 -6.94
C TRP A 84 3.14 5.11 -6.21
N CYS A 85 2.37 4.06 -6.53
CA CYS A 85 2.60 2.73 -5.99
C CYS A 85 3.97 2.17 -6.44
N GLU A 86 4.35 2.32 -7.71
CA GLU A 86 5.66 1.90 -8.22
C GLU A 86 6.83 2.61 -7.52
N PHE A 87 6.65 3.90 -7.22
CA PHE A 87 7.60 4.67 -6.46
C PHE A 87 7.68 4.20 -4.99
N SER A 88 6.53 4.00 -4.35
CA SER A 88 6.43 3.86 -2.90
C SER A 88 6.49 2.42 -2.38
N PHE A 89 6.14 1.42 -3.19
CA PHE A 89 6.09 0.02 -2.78
C PHE A 89 7.22 -0.80 -3.39
N ALA A 90 7.75 -1.75 -2.62
CA ALA A 90 8.77 -2.67 -3.10
C ALA A 90 8.22 -3.68 -4.13
N TYR A 91 6.92 -3.99 -4.05
CA TYR A 91 6.22 -4.97 -4.91
C TYR A 91 4.84 -4.44 -5.34
N PRO A 92 4.76 -3.33 -6.10
CA PRO A 92 3.50 -2.71 -6.52
C PRO A 92 2.57 -3.68 -7.26
N GLU A 93 3.12 -4.58 -8.07
CA GLU A 93 2.40 -5.58 -8.84
C GLU A 93 1.72 -6.66 -7.97
N LYS A 94 2.15 -6.78 -6.71
CA LYS A 94 1.64 -7.75 -5.73
C LYS A 94 0.65 -7.14 -4.74
N ILE A 95 0.37 -5.83 -4.83
CA ILE A 95 -0.66 -5.19 -4.00
C ILE A 95 -1.96 -5.95 -4.22
N SER A 96 -2.48 -6.50 -3.13
CA SER A 96 -3.61 -7.44 -3.16
C SER A 96 -4.83 -6.92 -2.40
N SER A 97 -4.65 -5.90 -1.57
CA SER A 97 -5.72 -5.25 -0.83
C SER A 97 -5.61 -3.73 -0.92
N LEU A 98 -6.69 -3.08 -1.31
CA LEU A 98 -6.81 -1.63 -1.36
C LEU A 98 -8.11 -1.19 -0.69
N ASP A 99 -8.00 -0.29 0.29
CA ASP A 99 -9.14 0.34 0.94
C ASP A 99 -9.24 1.81 0.53
N LEU A 100 -10.28 2.14 -0.25
CA LEU A 100 -10.66 3.50 -0.66
C LEU A 100 -12.01 3.91 -0.02
N SER A 101 -12.45 3.23 1.03
CA SER A 101 -13.74 3.49 1.67
C SER A 101 -13.82 4.88 2.28
N PHE A 102 -15.04 5.42 2.44
CA PHE A 102 -15.26 6.74 3.05
C PHE A 102 -14.42 7.86 2.42
N ASN A 103 -14.49 7.95 1.09
CA ASN A 103 -13.91 9.02 0.28
C ASN A 103 -15.03 9.73 -0.50
N CYS A 104 -14.67 10.51 -1.52
CA CYS A 104 -15.60 11.27 -2.36
C CYS A 104 -15.65 10.80 -3.82
N PHE A 105 -15.18 9.58 -4.14
CA PHE A 105 -15.19 9.06 -5.52
C PHE A 105 -16.62 8.96 -6.06
N SER A 106 -16.90 9.58 -7.21
CA SER A 106 -18.19 9.43 -7.92
C SER A 106 -18.19 8.29 -8.94
N VAL A 107 -17.01 7.81 -9.30
CA VAL A 107 -16.74 6.74 -10.27
C VAL A 107 -15.64 5.83 -9.72
N ILE A 108 -15.51 4.61 -10.25
CA ILE A 108 -14.36 3.76 -9.92
C ILE A 108 -13.14 4.31 -10.68
N PRO A 109 -12.03 4.67 -10.00
CA PRO A 109 -10.83 5.20 -10.64
C PRO A 109 -10.23 4.19 -11.62
N GLU A 110 -9.79 4.63 -12.80
CA GLU A 110 -9.18 3.71 -13.78
C GLU A 110 -7.77 3.27 -13.35
N GLU A 111 -7.12 4.07 -12.51
CA GLU A 111 -5.75 3.84 -12.04
C GLU A 111 -5.63 2.55 -11.22
N ILE A 112 -6.71 2.14 -10.52
CA ILE A 112 -6.70 0.88 -9.76
C ILE A 112 -6.78 -0.35 -10.66
N LEU A 113 -7.14 -0.21 -11.95
CA LEU A 113 -7.18 -1.32 -12.91
C LEU A 113 -5.77 -1.81 -13.27
N ASN A 114 -4.74 -0.97 -13.06
CA ASN A 114 -3.34 -1.35 -13.23
C ASN A 114 -2.84 -2.28 -12.12
N LEU A 115 -3.54 -2.40 -10.99
CA LEU A 115 -3.20 -3.30 -9.90
C LEU A 115 -3.56 -4.76 -10.25
N GLN A 116 -2.69 -5.42 -11.01
CA GLN A 116 -2.90 -6.79 -11.48
C GLN A 116 -3.04 -7.80 -10.33
N GLY A 117 -2.35 -7.57 -9.21
CA GLY A 117 -2.43 -8.40 -8.00
C GLY A 117 -3.66 -8.18 -7.12
N LEU A 118 -4.52 -7.18 -7.42
CA LEU A 118 -5.62 -6.78 -6.55
C LEU A 118 -6.67 -7.89 -6.41
N LYS A 119 -6.96 -8.27 -5.16
CA LYS A 119 -7.93 -9.31 -4.77
C LYS A 119 -9.06 -8.76 -3.91
N CYS A 120 -8.77 -7.77 -3.07
CA CYS A 120 -9.72 -7.14 -2.16
C CYS A 120 -9.75 -5.64 -2.41
N LEU A 121 -10.94 -5.09 -2.68
CA LEU A 121 -11.16 -3.67 -2.92
C LEU A 121 -12.35 -3.18 -2.08
N TYR A 122 -12.12 -2.17 -1.25
CA TYR A 122 -13.17 -1.52 -0.46
C TYR A 122 -13.50 -0.15 -1.04
N LEU A 123 -14.76 0.06 -1.41
CA LEU A 123 -15.26 1.30 -2.03
C LEU A 123 -16.52 1.86 -1.34
N HIS A 124 -17.01 1.24 -0.27
CA HIS A 124 -18.21 1.72 0.42
C HIS A 124 -18.00 3.11 1.05
N GLY A 125 -19.07 3.87 1.24
CA GLY A 125 -18.97 5.23 1.77
C GLY A 125 -18.39 6.25 0.77
N ASN A 126 -18.42 5.95 -0.53
CA ASN A 126 -18.13 6.88 -1.61
C ASN A 126 -19.42 7.45 -2.23
N LYS A 127 -19.29 8.22 -3.31
CA LYS A 127 -20.39 8.83 -4.08
C LYS A 127 -20.69 8.09 -5.38
N ILE A 128 -20.27 6.83 -5.49
CA ILE A 128 -20.53 5.97 -6.65
C ILE A 128 -22.00 5.61 -6.67
N ASN A 129 -22.76 6.27 -7.54
CA ASN A 129 -24.20 6.08 -7.70
C ASN A 129 -24.57 5.26 -8.95
N ASN A 130 -23.63 5.08 -9.88
CA ASN A 130 -23.81 4.26 -11.07
C ASN A 130 -23.24 2.85 -10.83
N LEU A 131 -24.12 1.84 -10.75
CA LEU A 131 -23.70 0.46 -10.57
C LEU A 131 -22.89 -0.07 -11.77
N LEU A 132 -23.07 0.47 -12.97
CA LEU A 132 -22.31 0.05 -14.16
C LEU A 132 -20.81 0.31 -14.03
N GLU A 133 -20.37 1.13 -13.07
CA GLU A 133 -18.95 1.34 -12.81
C GLU A 133 -18.22 0.04 -12.46
N VAL A 134 -18.91 -0.94 -11.83
CA VAL A 134 -18.31 -2.24 -11.48
C VAL A 134 -17.93 -3.06 -12.70
N GLU A 135 -18.47 -2.74 -13.88
CA GLU A 135 -18.11 -3.39 -15.15
C GLU A 135 -16.64 -3.17 -15.50
N LYS A 136 -16.04 -2.05 -15.08
CA LYS A 136 -14.61 -1.75 -15.24
C LYS A 136 -13.72 -2.76 -14.50
N LEU A 137 -14.24 -3.42 -13.46
CA LEU A 137 -13.50 -4.36 -12.62
C LEU A 137 -13.51 -5.79 -13.18
N LYS A 138 -14.17 -6.03 -14.32
CA LYS A 138 -14.13 -7.31 -15.01
C LYS A 138 -12.73 -7.51 -15.59
N LYS A 139 -11.97 -8.46 -15.01
CA LYS A 139 -10.73 -8.98 -15.60
C LYS A 139 -11.05 -10.07 -16.61
#